data_AF-A0A7C5XF85-F1
#
_entry.id   AF-A0A7C5XF85-F1
#
_cell.length_a   1.000
_cell.length_b   1.000
_cell.length_c   1.000
_cell.angle_alpha   90.00
_cell.angle_beta   90.00
_cell.angle_gamma   90.00
#
_symmetry.space_group_name_H-M   'P 1'
#
loop_
_entity.id
_entity.type
_entity.pdbx_description
1 polymer ?
#
loop_
_entity_poly.entity_id
_entity_poly.type
_entity_poly.pdbx_seq_one_letter_code
_entity_poly.pdbx_strand_id
1 'polypeptide(L)'
;MYVLTSRWARSIMAWPFGVAIAKEAPESIIRVRNEYEDNLLITIGDVVTVNVTRYWRIPDLAFMDMKTRRVIGTEAVRGGFDETISIKNEPSTLTLNNLMIVSEAINRAKDGRRVLVVVDGEEDLLAIPTILMAPPKSIVMYGLYTGYLIVIPVIDDYKMAFLKLLTMMKPSR
;
A
#
# COMPACT_ATOMS: atom_id res chain seq x y z
N MET A 1 -12.52 -9.30 14.11
CA MET A 1 -12.50 -8.56 12.83
C MET A 1 -12.93 -7.13 13.12
N TYR A 2 -12.19 -6.13 12.66
CA TYR A 2 -12.57 -4.73 12.77
C TYR A 2 -13.12 -4.25 11.43
N VAL A 3 -14.13 -3.40 11.46
CA VAL A 3 -14.82 -2.89 10.26
C VAL A 3 -14.86 -1.38 10.31
N LEU A 4 -14.51 -0.74 9.20
CA LEU A 4 -14.66 0.69 9.04
C LEU A 4 -16.11 1.03 8.66
N THR A 5 -16.98 1.13 9.66
CA THR A 5 -18.42 1.34 9.44
C THR A 5 -18.75 2.77 8.98
N SER A 6 -17.90 3.75 9.30
CA SER A 6 -18.13 5.15 8.94
C SER A 6 -17.92 5.38 7.44
N ARG A 7 -18.99 5.79 6.74
CA ARG A 7 -18.91 6.24 5.34
C ARG A 7 -17.94 7.41 5.19
N TRP A 8 -17.95 8.35 6.14
CA TRP A 8 -17.04 9.51 6.13
C TRP A 8 -15.58 9.08 6.28
N ALA A 9 -15.28 8.14 7.17
CA ALA A 9 -13.91 7.63 7.33
C ALA A 9 -13.44 6.79 6.12
N ARG A 10 -14.36 6.11 5.42
CA ARG A 10 -14.06 5.51 4.11
C ARG A 10 -13.77 6.57 3.04
N SER A 11 -14.58 7.63 2.99
CA SER A 11 -14.34 8.75 2.07
C SER A 11 -13.03 9.49 2.36
N ILE A 12 -12.56 9.47 3.60
CA ILE A 12 -11.24 9.98 4.01
C ILE A 12 -10.11 9.18 3.34
N MET A 13 -10.20 7.84 3.28
CA MET A 13 -9.21 7.02 2.56
C MET A 13 -9.20 7.31 1.05
N ALA A 14 -10.33 7.77 0.51
CA ALA A 14 -10.46 8.25 -0.86
C ALA A 14 -10.00 9.71 -1.07
N TRP A 15 -9.64 10.41 0.01
CA TRP A 15 -8.99 11.73 -0.04
C TRP A 15 -7.47 11.56 0.02
N PRO A 16 -6.70 12.50 -0.56
CA PRO A 16 -5.25 12.45 -0.53
C PRO A 16 -4.72 12.67 0.89
N PHE A 17 -4.54 11.59 1.65
CA PHE A 17 -3.73 11.58 2.87
C PHE A 17 -2.28 11.39 2.45
N GLY A 18 -1.57 12.48 2.23
CA GLY A 18 -0.20 12.45 1.73
C GLY A 18 0.04 13.47 0.63
N VAL A 19 1.17 13.31 -0.05
CA VAL A 19 1.48 14.10 -1.24
C VAL A 19 0.72 13.50 -2.43
N ALA A 20 -0.27 14.25 -2.92
CA ALA A 20 -1.06 13.87 -4.09
C ALA A 20 -0.40 14.35 -5.37
N ILE A 21 -0.14 13.43 -6.29
CA ILE A 21 0.46 13.74 -7.59
C ILE A 21 -0.59 13.51 -8.68
N ALA A 22 -1.11 14.62 -9.21
CA ALA A 22 -2.10 14.68 -10.29
C ALA A 22 -1.48 14.47 -11.68
N LYS A 23 -0.63 13.46 -11.83
CA LYS A 23 0.00 13.10 -13.10
C LYS A 23 -0.06 11.60 -13.28
N GLU A 24 -0.25 11.15 -14.51
CA GLU A 24 -0.13 9.75 -14.85
C GLU A 24 1.35 9.30 -14.82
N ALA A 25 1.57 7.99 -14.84
CA ALA A 25 2.89 7.44 -15.06
C ALA A 25 3.27 7.60 -16.55
N PRO A 26 4.54 7.90 -16.88
CA PRO A 26 5.72 7.81 -16.02
C PRO A 26 6.00 9.06 -15.15
N GLU A 27 5.42 10.22 -15.46
CA GLU A 27 5.80 11.50 -14.85
C GLU A 27 5.63 11.51 -13.33
N SER A 28 4.55 10.91 -12.81
CA SER A 28 4.35 10.79 -11.37
C SER A 28 5.43 9.96 -10.70
N ILE A 29 5.79 8.81 -11.25
CA ILE A 29 6.82 7.92 -10.69
C ILE A 29 8.20 8.57 -10.74
N ILE A 30 8.55 9.21 -11.87
CA ILE A 30 9.84 9.91 -12.02
C ILE A 30 9.95 11.04 -11.00
N ARG A 31 8.87 11.78 -10.76
CA ARG A 31 8.87 12.84 -9.74
C ARG A 31 9.18 12.29 -8.35
N VAL A 32 8.49 11.22 -7.94
CA VAL A 32 8.72 10.58 -6.62
C VAL A 32 10.14 10.07 -6.50
N ARG A 33 10.63 9.37 -7.52
CA ARG A 33 12.00 8.86 -7.58
C ARG A 33 13.05 9.96 -7.36
N ASN A 34 12.82 11.17 -7.88
CA ASN A 34 13.76 12.27 -7.78
C ASN A 34 13.66 13.04 -6.45
N GLU A 35 12.48 13.03 -5.83
CA GLU A 35 12.21 13.78 -4.59
C GLU A 35 12.49 12.96 -3.32
N TYR A 36 12.50 11.63 -3.41
CA TYR A 36 12.63 10.75 -2.26
C TYR A 36 13.87 9.85 -2.34
N GLU A 37 14.49 9.63 -1.18
CA GLU A 37 15.65 8.74 -1.00
C GLU A 37 15.32 7.26 -1.28
N ASP A 38 16.36 6.45 -1.49
CA ASP A 38 16.24 5.01 -1.74
C ASP A 38 16.01 4.21 -0.44
N ASN A 39 14.94 4.56 0.27
CA ASN A 39 14.47 3.86 1.46
C ASN A 39 13.44 2.78 1.10
N LEU A 40 13.03 2.00 2.10
CA LEU A 40 12.04 0.93 1.95
C LEU A 40 10.78 1.45 1.23
N LEU A 41 10.54 0.91 0.04
CA LEU A 41 9.51 1.34 -0.89
C LEU A 41 8.38 0.31 -0.91
N ILE A 42 7.19 0.75 -0.53
CA ILE A 42 6.02 -0.11 -0.37
C ILE A 42 4.91 0.38 -1.31
N THR A 43 4.35 -0.52 -2.13
CA THR A 43 3.25 -0.21 -3.03
C THR A 43 1.98 -0.96 -2.65
N ILE A 44 0.82 -0.31 -2.80
CA ILE A 44 -0.50 -0.90 -2.55
C ILE A 44 -1.38 -0.65 -3.76
N GLY A 45 -1.75 -1.72 -4.45
CA GLY A 45 -2.55 -1.73 -5.67
C GLY A 45 -1.75 -2.17 -6.91
N ASP A 46 -2.45 -2.82 -7.85
CA ASP A 46 -1.84 -3.39 -9.06
C ASP A 46 -1.19 -2.33 -9.95
N VAL A 47 -1.92 -1.25 -10.27
CA VAL A 47 -1.50 -0.19 -11.20
C VAL A 47 -0.24 0.51 -10.70
N VAL A 48 -0.21 0.90 -9.43
CA VAL A 48 0.94 1.60 -8.84
C VAL A 48 2.16 0.68 -8.80
N THR A 49 1.98 -0.59 -8.43
CA THR A 49 3.06 -1.58 -8.37
C THR A 49 3.69 -1.80 -9.75
N VAL A 50 2.87 -1.93 -10.80
CA VAL A 50 3.35 -2.05 -12.19
C VAL A 50 4.12 -0.79 -12.62
N ASN A 51 3.56 0.39 -12.38
CA ASN A 51 4.19 1.65 -12.79
C ASN A 51 5.51 1.90 -12.07
N VAL A 52 5.58 1.64 -10.75
CA VAL A 52 6.81 1.76 -9.96
C VAL A 52 7.86 0.78 -10.45
N THR A 53 7.48 -0.48 -10.68
CA THR A 53 8.39 -1.52 -11.21
C THR A 53 8.95 -1.14 -12.58
N ARG A 54 8.12 -0.55 -13.44
CA ARG A 54 8.49 -0.20 -14.82
C ARG A 54 9.36 1.06 -14.92
N TYR A 55 9.13 2.07 -14.08
CA TYR A 55 9.74 3.39 -14.23
C TYR A 55 10.72 3.78 -13.12
N TRP A 56 10.87 2.96 -12.08
CA TRP A 56 11.81 3.19 -10.99
C TRP A 56 12.58 1.93 -10.57
N ARG A 57 11.96 1.06 -9.76
CA ARG A 57 12.54 -0.20 -9.27
C ARG A 57 11.44 -1.14 -8.79
N ILE A 58 11.76 -2.41 -8.62
CA ILE A 58 10.84 -3.35 -7.97
C ILE A 58 10.66 -2.89 -6.51
N PRO A 59 9.41 -2.70 -6.03
CA PRO A 59 9.15 -2.38 -4.63
C PRO A 59 9.72 -3.43 -3.68
N ASP A 60 10.12 -3.00 -2.49
CA ASP A 60 10.59 -3.93 -1.45
C ASP A 60 9.42 -4.74 -0.87
N LEU A 61 8.23 -4.13 -0.85
CA LEU A 61 6.97 -4.78 -0.50
C LEU A 61 5.84 -4.29 -1.40
N ALA A 62 5.02 -5.19 -1.94
CA ALA A 62 3.84 -4.83 -2.71
C ALA A 62 2.59 -5.57 -2.23
N PHE A 63 1.45 -4.89 -2.21
CA PHE A 63 0.13 -5.50 -1.99
C PHE A 63 -0.68 -5.40 -3.28
N MET A 64 -1.17 -6.54 -3.79
CA MET A 64 -1.87 -6.61 -5.07
C MET A 64 -3.14 -7.46 -4.96
N ASP A 65 -4.31 -6.90 -5.29
CA ASP A 65 -5.58 -7.64 -5.29
C ASP A 65 -5.75 -8.55 -6.51
N MET A 66 -4.88 -8.37 -7.51
CA MET A 66 -4.81 -9.14 -8.74
C MET A 66 -6.14 -9.24 -9.52
N LYS A 67 -7.14 -8.40 -9.21
CA LYS A 67 -8.40 -8.35 -9.98
C LYS A 67 -8.17 -7.72 -11.35
N THR A 68 -7.08 -6.98 -11.50
CA THR A 68 -6.72 -6.24 -12.71
C THR A 68 -5.82 -7.03 -13.68
N ARG A 69 -5.64 -8.34 -13.44
CA ARG A 69 -4.80 -9.29 -14.20
C ARG A 69 -4.95 -9.24 -15.72
N ARG A 70 -6.11 -8.88 -16.26
CA ARG A 70 -6.39 -8.99 -17.71
C ARG A 70 -5.82 -7.85 -18.56
N VAL A 71 -5.31 -6.76 -17.96
CA VAL A 71 -4.96 -5.54 -18.73
C VAL A 71 -3.55 -5.00 -18.45
N ILE A 72 -2.94 -5.26 -17.28
CA ILE A 72 -1.79 -4.45 -16.81
C ILE A 72 -0.44 -5.22 -16.76
N GLY A 73 -0.32 -6.39 -17.39
CA GLY A 73 0.98 -7.08 -17.45
C GLY A 73 1.56 -7.52 -16.09
N THR A 74 0.69 -7.77 -15.11
CA THR A 74 1.05 -8.10 -13.71
C THR A 74 1.96 -9.33 -13.60
N GLU A 75 1.91 -10.26 -14.56
CA GLU A 75 2.71 -11.49 -14.53
C GLU A 75 4.21 -11.23 -14.60
N ALA A 76 4.64 -10.24 -15.40
CA ALA A 76 6.04 -9.86 -15.50
C ALA A 76 6.57 -9.24 -14.19
N VAL A 77 5.70 -8.55 -13.45
CA VAL A 77 6.04 -7.92 -12.17
C VAL A 77 6.25 -8.95 -11.07
N ARG A 78 5.47 -10.05 -11.07
CA ARG A 78 5.60 -11.13 -10.07
C ARG A 78 6.98 -11.76 -10.05
N GLY A 79 7.62 -11.90 -11.21
CA GLY A 79 8.96 -12.49 -11.33
C GLY A 79 10.07 -11.67 -10.67
N GLY A 80 9.79 -10.43 -10.26
CA GLY A 80 10.76 -9.56 -9.57
C GLY A 80 10.81 -9.73 -8.05
N PHE A 81 9.86 -10.46 -7.46
CA PHE A 81 9.76 -10.66 -6.01
C PHE A 81 10.39 -11.99 -5.59
N ASP A 82 11.09 -11.99 -4.45
CA ASP A 82 11.74 -13.17 -3.89
C ASP A 82 10.72 -14.12 -3.25
N GLU A 83 9.65 -13.55 -2.69
CA GLU A 83 8.64 -14.27 -1.94
C GLU A 83 7.23 -13.80 -2.26
N THR A 84 6.27 -14.70 -2.18
CA THR A 84 4.84 -14.39 -2.30
C THR A 84 4.08 -14.90 -1.08
N ILE A 85 3.28 -14.02 -0.48
CA ILE A 85 2.39 -14.31 0.64
C ILE A 85 0.95 -14.06 0.18
N SER A 86 0.01 -14.93 0.54
CA SER A 86 -1.40 -14.73 0.22
C SER A 86 -2.19 -14.35 1.47
N ILE A 87 -3.06 -13.35 1.37
CA ILE A 87 -3.97 -12.94 2.44
C ILE A 87 -5.39 -12.82 1.91
N LYS A 88 -6.38 -13.00 2.78
CA LYS A 88 -7.77 -12.68 2.50
C LYS A 88 -8.20 -11.46 3.29
N ASN A 89 -8.65 -10.41 2.63
CA ASN A 89 -9.10 -9.19 3.30
C ASN A 89 -10.49 -8.78 2.79
N GLU A 90 -11.52 -9.15 3.55
CA GLU A 90 -12.90 -8.80 3.21
C GLU A 90 -13.07 -7.27 3.11
N PRO A 91 -13.98 -6.78 2.24
CA PRO A 91 -14.16 -5.36 2.03
C PRO A 91 -14.42 -4.60 3.33
N SER A 92 -13.77 -3.44 3.47
CA SER A 92 -13.88 -2.56 4.63
C SER A 92 -13.45 -3.17 5.97
N THR A 93 -12.68 -4.26 5.95
CA THR A 93 -12.23 -4.97 7.17
C THR A 93 -10.73 -4.93 7.41
N LEU A 94 -10.33 -5.05 8.67
CA LEU A 94 -8.98 -5.44 9.10
C LEU A 94 -9.09 -6.53 10.17
N THR A 95 -8.39 -7.63 9.96
CA THR A 95 -8.32 -8.74 10.93
C THR A 95 -6.97 -8.74 11.64
N LEU A 96 -6.90 -9.24 12.89
CA LEU A 96 -5.63 -9.40 13.60
C LEU A 96 -4.65 -10.26 12.79
N ASN A 97 -5.16 -11.27 12.08
CA ASN A 97 -4.36 -12.09 11.18
C ASN A 97 -3.71 -11.26 10.07
N ASN A 98 -4.47 -10.40 9.39
CA ASN A 98 -3.92 -9.54 8.34
C ASN A 98 -2.92 -8.52 8.90
N LEU A 99 -3.13 -8.02 10.12
CA LEU A 99 -2.15 -7.16 10.81
C LEU A 99 -0.82 -7.90 11.05
N MET A 100 -0.87 -9.15 11.52
CA MET A 100 0.33 -9.96 11.73
C MET A 100 1.07 -10.21 10.41
N ILE A 101 0.34 -10.54 9.34
CA ILE A 101 0.94 -10.78 8.03
C ILE A 101 1.57 -9.51 7.44
N VAL A 102 0.90 -8.35 7.58
CA VAL A 102 1.48 -7.05 7.17
C VAL A 102 2.79 -6.80 7.94
N SER A 103 2.78 -7.00 9.26
CA SER A 103 3.99 -6.83 10.08
C SER A 103 5.12 -7.78 9.67
N GLU A 104 4.79 -9.03 9.36
CA GLU A 104 5.76 -10.02 8.91
C GLU A 104 6.35 -9.65 7.55
N ALA A 105 5.50 -9.25 6.59
CA ALA A 105 5.93 -8.83 5.26
C ALA A 105 6.87 -7.61 5.33
N ILE A 106 6.57 -6.64 6.19
CA ILE A 106 7.44 -5.47 6.41
C ILE A 106 8.79 -5.89 7.01
N ASN A 107 8.81 -6.81 7.97
CA ASN A 107 10.07 -7.28 8.56
C ASN A 107 10.94 -8.01 7.53
N ARG A 108 10.35 -8.90 6.71
CA ARG A 108 11.06 -9.57 5.62
C ARG A 108 11.63 -8.55 4.60
N ALA A 109 10.85 -7.51 4.29
CA ALA A 109 11.28 -6.46 3.39
C ALA A 109 12.44 -5.62 3.96
N LYS A 110 12.42 -5.33 5.27
CA LYS A 110 13.55 -4.69 5.98
C LYS A 110 14.82 -5.54 5.96
N ASP A 111 14.68 -6.86 5.94
CA ASP A 111 15.81 -7.80 5.85
C ASP A 111 16.33 -7.95 4.41
N GLY A 112 15.85 -7.12 3.47
CA GLY A 112 16.34 -7.04 2.10
C GLY A 112 15.63 -7.96 1.11
N ARG A 113 14.54 -8.62 1.50
CA ARG A 113 13.75 -9.48 0.61
C ARG A 113 12.65 -8.69 -0.08
N ARG A 114 12.42 -8.91 -1.37
CA ARG A 114 11.27 -8.35 -2.09
C ARG A 114 10.06 -9.24 -1.87
N VAL A 115 9.05 -8.72 -1.18
CA VAL A 115 7.85 -9.48 -0.82
C VAL A 115 6.64 -9.01 -1.60
N LEU A 116 5.95 -9.95 -2.26
CA LEU A 116 4.64 -9.72 -2.86
C LEU A 116 3.54 -10.29 -1.96
N VAL A 117 2.63 -9.46 -1.50
CA VAL A 117 1.41 -9.85 -0.80
C VAL A 117 0.25 -9.85 -1.79
N VAL A 118 -0.25 -11.03 -2.12
CA VAL A 118 -1.44 -11.22 -2.96
C VAL A 118 -2.68 -11.17 -2.07
N VAL A 119 -3.58 -10.23 -2.35
CA VAL A 119 -4.77 -9.95 -1.56
C VAL A 119 -5.99 -10.54 -2.27
N ASP A 120 -6.65 -11.51 -1.64
CA ASP A 120 -8.00 -11.91 -2.00
C ASP A 120 -9.00 -10.99 -1.28
N GLY A 121 -9.46 -9.94 -1.97
CA GLY A 121 -10.39 -8.95 -1.42
C GLY A 121 -9.93 -7.52 -1.65
N GLU A 122 -10.06 -6.64 -0.65
CA GLU A 122 -9.70 -5.21 -0.72
C GLU A 122 -8.31 -4.96 -0.13
N GLU A 123 -7.41 -4.36 -0.89
CA GLU A 123 -6.04 -4.01 -0.49
C GLU A 123 -5.92 -2.62 0.13
N ASP A 124 -6.80 -1.68 -0.24
CA ASP A 124 -6.69 -0.25 0.11
C ASP A 124 -6.60 -0.01 1.63
N LEU A 125 -7.41 -0.73 2.42
CA LEU A 125 -7.37 -0.61 3.89
C LEU A 125 -6.07 -1.11 4.52
N LEU A 126 -5.29 -1.94 3.82
CA LEU A 126 -3.99 -2.39 4.29
C LEU A 126 -2.96 -1.25 4.30
N ALA A 127 -3.26 -0.11 3.65
CA ALA A 127 -2.45 1.10 3.80
C ALA A 127 -2.32 1.53 5.26
N ILE A 128 -3.41 1.43 6.03
CA ILE A 128 -3.43 1.84 7.44
C ILE A 128 -2.37 1.09 8.27
N PRO A 129 -2.41 -0.26 8.39
CA PRO A 129 -1.39 -0.96 9.15
C PRO A 129 -0.01 -0.85 8.51
N THR A 130 0.08 -0.77 7.17
CA THR A 130 1.36 -0.64 6.48
C THR A 130 2.08 0.64 6.90
N ILE A 131 1.40 1.79 6.90
CA ILE A 131 1.98 3.09 7.29
C ILE A 131 2.36 3.11 8.77
N LEU A 132 1.52 2.53 9.63
CA LEU A 132 1.76 2.46 11.07
C LEU A 132 3.01 1.63 11.40
N MET A 133 3.17 0.49 10.72
CA MET A 133 4.21 -0.51 11.01
C MET A 133 5.50 -0.32 10.22
N ALA A 134 5.46 0.39 9.08
CA ALA A 134 6.66 0.67 8.29
C ALA A 134 7.70 1.47 9.10
N PRO A 135 9.00 1.22 8.91
CA PRO A 135 10.04 1.98 9.59
C PRO A 135 10.02 3.46 9.15
N PRO A 136 10.56 4.38 9.97
CA PRO A 136 10.73 5.77 9.57
C PRO A 136 11.50 5.89 8.25
N LYS A 137 11.19 6.93 7.47
CA LYS A 137 11.75 7.20 6.13
C LYS A 137 11.31 6.25 5.01
N SER A 138 10.55 5.20 5.30
CA SER A 138 9.87 4.42 4.26
C SER A 138 8.94 5.29 3.43
N ILE A 139 8.61 4.81 2.24
CA ILE A 139 7.65 5.44 1.35
C ILE A 139 6.53 4.44 1.07
N VAL A 140 5.30 4.82 1.37
CA VAL A 140 4.12 4.04 0.98
C VAL A 140 3.42 4.75 -0.17
N MET A 141 3.17 4.02 -1.26
CA MET A 141 2.53 4.54 -2.46
C MET A 141 1.25 3.77 -2.76
N TYR A 142 0.16 4.46 -2.98
CA TYR A 142 -1.11 3.87 -3.41
C TYR A 142 -1.84 4.77 -4.40
N GLY A 143 -2.63 4.17 -5.28
CA GLY A 143 -3.43 4.90 -6.27
C GLY A 143 -4.81 5.27 -5.74
N LEU A 144 -5.37 6.37 -6.23
CA LEU A 144 -6.80 6.67 -6.11
C LEU A 144 -7.51 6.38 -7.43
N TYR A 145 -8.79 6.00 -7.35
CA TYR A 145 -9.66 5.83 -8.52
C TYR A 145 -9.79 7.11 -9.38
N THR A 146 -9.46 8.27 -8.81
CA THR A 146 -9.44 9.58 -9.49
C THR A 146 -8.19 9.80 -10.35
N GLY A 147 -7.27 8.83 -10.42
CA GLY A 147 -6.04 8.91 -11.20
C GLY A 147 -4.85 9.55 -10.45
N TYR A 148 -5.04 9.91 -9.19
CA TYR A 148 -3.96 10.46 -8.37
C TYR A 148 -3.08 9.35 -7.81
N LEU A 149 -1.77 9.57 -7.84
CA LEU A 149 -0.82 8.81 -7.05
C LEU A 149 -0.67 9.48 -5.69
N ILE A 150 -0.88 8.73 -4.61
CA ILE A 150 -0.65 9.20 -3.25
C ILE A 150 0.68 8.63 -2.76
N VAL A 151 1.49 9.52 -2.20
CA VAL A 151 2.79 9.21 -1.62
C VAL A 151 2.81 9.63 -0.17
N ILE A 152 3.13 8.68 0.71
CA ILE A 152 3.23 8.90 2.15
C ILE A 152 4.67 8.62 2.58
N PRO A 153 5.49 9.66 2.86
CA PRO A 153 6.70 9.48 3.63
C PRO A 153 6.31 9.06 5.05
N VAL A 154 6.89 7.97 5.53
CA VAL A 154 6.61 7.45 6.86
C VAL A 154 7.37 8.27 7.88
N ILE A 155 6.66 9.24 8.45
CA ILE A 155 7.06 10.08 9.59
C ILE A 155 5.99 10.01 10.69
N ASP A 156 6.34 10.44 11.89
CA ASP A 156 5.46 10.34 13.08
C ASP A 156 4.11 11.02 12.88
N ASP A 157 4.06 12.16 12.18
CA ASP A 157 2.81 12.88 11.92
C ASP A 157 1.82 12.06 11.10
N TYR A 158 2.29 11.39 10.04
CA TYR A 158 1.43 10.49 9.25
C TYR A 158 1.03 9.28 10.08
N LYS A 159 1.94 8.68 10.85
CA LYS A 159 1.58 7.57 11.75
C LYS A 159 0.49 7.98 12.74
N MET A 160 0.56 9.17 13.31
CA MET A 160 -0.45 9.69 14.22
C MET A 160 -1.80 9.94 13.53
N ALA A 161 -1.79 10.45 12.30
CA ALA A 161 -3.02 10.63 11.51
C ALA A 161 -3.70 9.28 11.22
N PHE A 162 -2.93 8.28 10.78
CA PHE A 162 -3.45 6.95 10.49
C PHE A 162 -3.84 6.18 11.76
N LEU A 163 -3.18 6.44 12.89
CA LEU A 163 -3.58 5.87 14.18
C LEU A 163 -4.96 6.39 14.58
N LYS A 164 -5.21 7.69 14.43
CA LYS A 164 -6.55 8.26 14.66
C LYS A 164 -7.59 7.60 13.75
N LEU A 165 -7.28 7.39 12.47
CA LEU A 165 -8.18 6.69 11.55
C LEU A 165 -8.46 5.25 12.00
N LEU A 166 -7.44 4.52 12.44
CA LEU A 166 -7.59 3.18 13.00
C LEU A 166 -8.52 3.16 14.21
N THR A 167 -8.44 4.16 15.10
CA THR A 167 -9.36 4.24 16.27
C THR A 167 -10.83 4.47 15.91
N MET A 168 -11.13 4.87 14.67
CA MET A 168 -12.51 5.01 14.19
C MET A 168 -13.13 3.67 13.73
N MET A 169 -12.33 2.61 13.64
CA MET A 169 -12.82 1.27 13.31
C MET A 169 -13.56 0.66 14.50
N LYS A 170 -14.62 -0.11 14.21
CA LYS A 170 -15.41 -0.78 15.24
C LYS A 170 -15.27 -2.30 15.12
N PRO A 171 -15.34 -3.06 16.22
CA PRO A 171 -15.44 -4.50 16.15
C PRO A 171 -16.64 -4.90 15.28
N SER A 172 -16.48 -5.87 14.38
CA SER A 172 -17.62 -6.55 13.77
C SER A 172 -18.39 -7.24 14.90
N ARG A 173 -19.70 -7.03 14.96
CA ARG A 173 -20.59 -7.93 15.71
C ARG A 173 -20.62 -9.29 15.05
#